data_AF-A0A8H4UVQ4-F1
#
_entry.id   AF-A0A8H4UVQ4-F1
#
_cell.length_a   1.000
_cell.length_b   1.000
_cell.length_c   1.000
_cell.angle_alpha   90.00
_cell.angle_beta   90.00
_cell.angle_gamma   90.00
#
_symmetry.space_group_name_H-M   'P 1'
#
loop_
_entity.id
_entity.type
_entity.pdbx_description
1 polymer ?
#
loop_
_entity_poly.entity_id
_entity_poly.type
_entity_poly.pdbx_seq_one_letter_code
_entity_poly.pdbx_strand_id
1 'polypeptide(L)'
;MGEQHPAEHKVVVELSSKDLVPKHLTEQQRLTFLKLVGPRYNPDTDIIRMSCEKFSARAQNKRYLGDTIKNLIKGAKEGDSFADVPLDLRHHKPKVHYTFPDSWKMTEARKRQLLADRQLRLEGEQQRITVVDGKETILHAIRTLPALSQNLHVHAAQEKGAVKEAAARSRGIARPRR
;
A
#
# COMPACT_ATOMS: atom_id res chain seq x y z
N MET A 1 -10.77 -21.63 29.51
CA MET A 1 -10.80 -22.81 28.63
C MET A 1 -9.62 -23.68 29.07
N GLY A 2 -9.83 -24.75 29.84
CA GLY A 2 -8.77 -25.52 30.53
C GLY A 2 -7.80 -26.28 29.63
N GLU A 3 -7.57 -25.80 28.41
CA GLU A 3 -6.64 -26.34 27.44
C GLU A 3 -5.25 -25.73 27.68
N GLN A 4 -4.24 -26.58 27.86
CA GLN A 4 -2.88 -26.12 28.04
C GLN A 4 -2.22 -25.89 26.68
N HIS A 5 -2.00 -24.63 26.34
CA HIS A 5 -1.35 -24.24 25.08
C HIS A 5 0.11 -23.81 25.35
N PRO A 6 1.08 -24.23 24.54
CA PRO A 6 2.48 -23.84 24.74
C PRO A 6 2.68 -22.32 24.74
N ALA A 7 1.87 -21.55 24.00
CA ALA A 7 1.96 -20.08 23.99
C ALA A 7 1.23 -19.38 25.17
N GLU A 8 0.60 -20.12 26.09
CA GLU A 8 -0.20 -19.53 27.18
C GLU A 8 0.63 -18.64 28.12
N HIS A 9 1.90 -18.97 28.33
CA HIS A 9 2.77 -18.24 29.26
C HIS A 9 3.36 -16.97 28.66
N LYS A 10 3.23 -16.77 27.33
CA LYS A 10 3.71 -15.57 26.64
C LYS A 10 3.00 -14.34 27.18
N VAL A 11 3.77 -13.30 27.47
CA VAL A 11 3.27 -11.97 27.83
C VAL A 11 3.73 -10.98 26.78
N VAL A 12 2.82 -10.12 26.34
CA VAL A 12 3.10 -8.99 25.45
C VAL A 12 2.85 -7.71 26.23
N VAL A 13 3.74 -6.74 26.09
CA VAL A 13 3.57 -5.38 26.59
C VAL A 13 3.67 -4.40 25.44
N GLU A 14 2.77 -3.43 25.45
CA GLU A 14 2.73 -2.32 24.51
C GLU A 14 2.79 -1.03 25.33
N LEU A 15 3.63 -0.10 24.90
CA LEU A 15 3.73 1.23 25.51
C LEU A 15 3.95 2.28 24.44
N SER A 16 3.39 3.46 24.65
CA SER A 16 3.60 4.64 23.82
C SER A 16 4.83 5.40 24.31
N SER A 17 5.69 5.83 23.38
CA SER A 17 6.89 6.59 23.76
C SER A 17 6.55 8.00 24.26
N LYS A 18 5.42 8.56 23.80
CA LYS A 18 4.89 9.85 24.25
C LYS A 18 4.44 9.82 25.71
N ASP A 19 3.90 8.71 26.19
CA ASP A 19 3.38 8.60 27.57
C ASP A 19 4.52 8.66 28.62
N LEU A 20 5.77 8.44 28.19
CA LEU A 20 6.95 8.58 29.04
C LEU A 20 7.41 10.04 29.19
N VAL A 21 6.97 10.95 28.34
CA VAL A 21 7.37 12.37 28.32
C VAL A 21 6.20 13.25 28.80
N PRO A 22 6.42 14.27 29.65
CA PRO A 22 7.69 14.70 30.25
C PRO A 22 8.00 14.03 31.59
N LYS A 23 7.07 13.20 32.12
CA LYS A 23 7.13 12.70 33.50
C LYS A 23 8.34 11.82 33.79
N HIS A 24 8.72 10.98 32.82
CA HIS A 24 9.78 9.99 33.01
C HIS A 24 11.01 10.24 32.14
N LEU A 25 10.90 10.90 30.98
CA LEU A 25 11.99 11.21 30.06
C LEU A 25 11.84 12.62 29.49
N THR A 26 12.97 13.26 29.15
CA THR A 26 12.98 14.45 28.27
C THR A 26 12.86 14.05 26.80
N GLU A 27 12.62 14.99 25.88
CA GLU A 27 12.52 14.67 24.45
C GLU A 27 13.83 14.11 23.86
N GLN A 28 14.97 14.63 24.30
CA GLN A 28 16.29 14.12 23.90
C GLN A 28 16.48 12.67 24.39
N GLN A 29 16.15 12.41 25.66
CA GLN A 29 16.21 11.06 26.23
C GLN A 29 15.19 10.12 25.59
N ARG A 30 14.03 10.62 25.13
CA ARG A 30 13.06 9.83 24.35
C ARG A 30 13.68 9.37 23.04
N LEU A 31 14.40 10.22 22.32
CA LEU A 31 15.09 9.83 21.09
C LEU A 31 16.16 8.77 21.37
N THR A 32 16.95 8.94 22.43
CA THR A 32 17.92 7.93 22.91
C THR A 32 17.22 6.60 23.23
N PHE A 33 16.09 6.65 23.94
CA PHE A 33 15.27 5.47 24.26
C PHE A 33 14.77 4.75 23.00
N LEU A 34 14.29 5.47 21.99
CA LEU A 34 13.84 4.88 20.72
C LEU A 34 14.99 4.17 19.99
N LYS A 35 16.20 4.74 20.01
CA LYS A 35 17.40 4.11 19.44
C LYS A 35 17.76 2.81 20.17
N LEU A 36 17.69 2.79 21.50
CA LEU A 36 17.94 1.60 22.31
C LEU A 36 16.91 0.49 22.09
N VAL A 37 15.65 0.86 21.84
CA VAL A 37 14.55 -0.07 21.61
C VAL A 37 14.67 -0.78 20.25
N GLY A 38 15.14 -0.05 19.23
CA GLY A 38 15.40 -0.56 17.89
C GLY A 38 14.13 -1.09 17.20
N PRO A 39 14.14 -2.33 16.64
CA PRO A 39 13.08 -2.83 15.76
C PRO A 39 11.72 -3.08 16.45
N ARG A 40 11.66 -2.94 17.77
CA ARG A 40 10.42 -3.10 18.56
C ARG A 40 9.53 -1.85 18.49
N TYR A 41 10.07 -0.73 18.03
CA TYR A 41 9.34 0.53 17.85
C TYR A 41 8.62 0.57 16.50
N ASN A 42 7.35 0.96 16.51
CA ASN A 42 6.60 1.27 15.31
C ASN A 42 6.50 2.80 15.12
N PRO A 43 7.12 3.38 14.07
CA PRO A 43 7.09 4.82 13.83
C PRO A 43 5.71 5.36 13.41
N ASP A 44 4.82 4.53 12.85
CA ASP A 44 3.49 5.00 12.40
C ASP A 44 2.56 5.25 13.58
N THR A 45 2.59 4.36 14.58
CA THR A 45 1.67 4.41 15.73
C THR A 45 2.32 4.95 17.00
N ASP A 46 3.64 5.15 17.00
CA ASP A 46 4.45 5.49 18.17
C ASP A 46 4.40 4.43 19.30
N ILE A 47 4.08 3.18 18.94
CA ILE A 47 3.94 2.06 19.90
C ILE A 47 5.20 1.22 19.88
N ILE A 48 5.70 0.91 21.07
CA ILE A 48 6.76 -0.06 21.30
C ILE A 48 6.11 -1.35 21.78
N ARG A 49 6.31 -2.43 21.03
CA ARG A 49 5.76 -3.75 21.35
C ARG A 49 6.87 -4.74 21.62
N MET A 50 6.83 -5.38 22.78
CA MET A 50 7.78 -6.43 23.14
C MET A 50 7.08 -7.57 23.88
N SER A 51 7.57 -8.80 23.67
CA SER A 51 7.01 -9.98 24.28
C SER A 51 8.07 -10.85 24.93
N CYS A 52 7.69 -11.58 25.96
CA CYS A 52 8.53 -12.56 26.62
C CYS A 52 7.78 -13.89 26.79
N GLU A 53 8.41 -14.98 26.38
CA GLU A 53 7.97 -16.37 26.53
C GLU A 53 9.13 -17.25 27.03
N LYS A 54 10.11 -16.66 27.72
CA LYS A 54 11.32 -17.36 28.18
C LYS A 54 11.05 -18.26 29.39
N PHE A 55 10.12 -17.88 30.24
CA PHE A 55 9.82 -18.55 31.50
C PHE A 55 8.49 -19.29 31.43
N SER A 56 8.37 -20.41 32.15
CA SER A 56 7.13 -21.19 32.22
C SER A 56 5.99 -20.44 32.91
N ALA A 57 6.31 -19.64 33.93
CA ALA A 57 5.33 -18.87 34.68
C ALA A 57 5.07 -17.50 34.02
N ARG A 58 3.80 -17.22 33.69
CA ARG A 58 3.37 -15.92 33.13
C ARG A 58 3.80 -14.73 34.00
N ALA A 59 3.78 -14.88 35.33
CA ALA A 59 4.21 -13.86 36.27
C ALA A 59 5.70 -13.51 36.13
N GLN A 60 6.55 -14.51 35.85
CA GLN A 60 7.99 -14.30 35.62
C GLN A 60 8.22 -13.55 34.30
N ASN A 61 7.52 -13.93 33.22
CA ASN A 61 7.58 -13.21 31.94
C ASN A 61 7.15 -11.74 32.09
N LYS A 62 6.06 -11.48 32.82
CA LYS A 62 5.60 -10.11 33.13
C LYS A 62 6.65 -9.31 33.90
N ARG A 63 7.24 -9.89 34.95
CA ARG A 63 8.28 -9.22 35.76
C ARG A 63 9.51 -8.90 34.93
N TYR A 64 9.97 -9.86 34.13
CA TYR A 64 11.12 -9.67 33.24
C TYR A 64 10.93 -8.52 32.25
N LEU A 65 9.73 -8.41 31.64
CA LEU A 65 9.41 -7.28 30.76
C LEU A 65 9.44 -5.94 31.52
N GLY A 66 8.88 -5.90 32.74
CA GLY A 66 8.93 -4.71 33.59
C GLY A 66 10.35 -4.27 33.93
N ASP A 67 11.22 -5.22 34.30
CA ASP A 67 12.62 -4.92 34.62
C ASP A 67 13.42 -4.54 33.37
N THR A 68 13.12 -5.14 32.22
CA THR A 68 13.70 -4.75 30.92
C THR A 68 13.34 -3.31 30.55
N ILE A 69 12.07 -2.91 30.71
CA ILE A 69 11.64 -1.53 30.45
C ILE A 69 12.32 -0.55 31.39
N LYS A 70 12.43 -0.87 32.70
CA LYS A 70 13.17 -0.04 33.65
C LYS A 70 14.63 0.14 33.23
N ASN A 71 15.29 -0.92 32.79
CA ASN A 71 16.67 -0.87 32.32
C ASN A 71 16.82 -0.02 31.05
N LEU A 72 15.87 -0.10 30.11
CA LEU A 72 15.87 0.75 28.92
C LEU A 72 15.68 2.23 29.26
N ILE A 73 14.75 2.54 30.18
CA ILE A 73 14.53 3.90 30.68
C ILE A 73 15.79 4.42 31.40
N LYS A 74 16.41 3.58 32.23
CA LYS A 74 17.68 3.91 32.90
C LYS A 74 18.79 4.19 31.90
N GLY A 75 18.97 3.31 30.90
CA GLY A 75 19.95 3.49 29.84
C GLY A 75 19.74 4.77 29.04
N ALA A 76 18.48 5.16 28.80
CA ALA A 76 18.16 6.42 28.13
C ALA A 76 18.44 7.68 28.97
N LYS A 77 18.47 7.57 30.31
CA LYS A 77 18.74 8.69 31.22
C LYS A 77 20.22 8.89 31.52
N GLU A 78 20.93 7.79 31.75
CA GLU A 78 22.29 7.78 32.29
C GLU A 78 23.34 7.41 31.23
N GLY A 79 22.91 6.82 30.10
CA GLY A 79 23.81 6.39 29.03
C GLY A 79 24.19 7.50 28.05
N ASP A 80 24.93 7.13 27.01
CA ASP A 80 25.25 8.02 25.90
C ASP A 80 23.96 8.46 25.18
N SER A 81 23.92 9.72 24.78
CA SER A 81 22.80 10.35 24.08
C SER A 81 22.60 9.79 22.66
N PHE A 82 23.65 9.21 22.07
CA PHE A 82 23.72 8.79 20.67
C PHE A 82 23.29 9.91 19.70
N ALA A 83 23.58 11.17 20.02
CA ALA A 83 23.12 12.33 19.24
C ALA A 83 23.61 12.32 17.79
N ASP A 84 24.76 11.70 17.55
CA ASP A 84 25.40 11.46 16.26
C ASP A 84 24.72 10.38 15.41
N VAL A 85 24.00 9.43 16.04
CA VAL A 85 23.31 8.33 15.35
C VAL A 85 21.86 8.71 15.01
N PRO A 86 21.43 8.67 13.74
CA PRO A 86 20.03 8.88 13.39
C PRO A 86 19.14 7.71 13.82
N LEU A 87 17.84 7.96 14.01
CA LEU A 87 16.88 6.90 14.33
C LEU A 87 16.70 5.97 13.12
N ASP A 88 17.03 4.68 13.28
CA ASP A 88 16.83 3.68 12.23
C ASP A 88 15.37 3.19 12.20
N LEU A 89 14.74 3.33 11.03
CA LEU A 89 13.36 2.93 10.77
C LEU A 89 13.25 1.87 9.66
N ARG A 90 14.37 1.30 9.20
CA ARG A 90 14.40 0.36 8.06
C ARG A 90 13.65 -0.95 8.31
N HIS A 91 13.44 -1.32 9.58
CA HIS A 91 12.65 -2.50 9.95
C HIS A 91 11.17 -2.32 9.67
N HIS A 92 10.67 -1.08 9.65
CA HIS A 92 9.27 -0.79 9.45
C HIS A 92 8.96 -0.54 7.96
N LYS A 93 7.94 -1.22 7.44
CA LYS A 93 7.48 -1.05 6.07
C LYS A 93 6.14 -0.33 6.10
N PRO A 94 6.09 0.99 5.83
CA PRO A 94 4.85 1.75 5.92
C PRO A 94 3.84 1.21 4.91
N LYS A 95 2.58 1.11 5.35
CA LYS A 95 1.48 0.68 4.50
C LYS A 95 0.95 1.87 3.71
N VAL A 96 1.00 1.79 2.38
CA VAL A 96 0.40 2.81 1.52
C VAL A 96 -1.11 2.67 1.55
N HIS A 97 -1.80 3.72 2.00
CA HIS A 97 -3.25 3.82 1.96
C HIS A 97 -3.67 4.66 0.76
N TYR A 98 -4.33 4.02 -0.22
CA TYR A 98 -4.90 4.72 -1.36
C TYR A 98 -6.25 5.31 -0.97
N THR A 99 -6.42 6.61 -1.20
CA THR A 99 -7.68 7.32 -1.03
C THR A 99 -8.30 7.60 -2.38
N PHE A 100 -9.63 7.78 -2.38
CA PHE A 100 -10.34 8.17 -3.60
C PHE A 100 -9.90 9.59 -4.01
N PRO A 101 -9.49 9.82 -5.28
CA PRO A 101 -9.04 11.13 -5.72
C PRO A 101 -10.11 12.20 -5.54
N ASP A 102 -9.74 13.32 -4.92
CA ASP A 102 -10.67 14.44 -4.70
C ASP A 102 -11.22 15.00 -6.02
N SER A 103 -10.39 15.02 -7.08
CA SER A 103 -10.77 15.45 -8.43
C SER A 103 -11.89 14.63 -9.06
N TRP A 104 -12.10 13.39 -8.59
CA TRP A 104 -13.16 12.51 -9.09
C TRP A 104 -14.45 12.62 -8.29
N LYS A 105 -14.45 13.38 -7.17
CA LYS A 105 -15.66 13.61 -6.40
C LYS A 105 -16.66 14.38 -7.27
N MET A 106 -17.89 13.87 -7.34
CA MET A 106 -18.97 14.48 -8.12
C MET A 106 -19.59 15.67 -7.39
N THR A 107 -18.81 16.73 -7.22
CA THR A 107 -19.29 18.03 -6.71
C THR A 107 -20.23 18.69 -7.71
N GLU A 108 -21.08 19.61 -7.25
CA GLU A 108 -22.00 20.34 -8.13
C GLU A 108 -21.27 21.11 -9.24
N ALA A 109 -20.12 21.71 -8.92
CA ALA A 109 -19.25 22.34 -9.92
C ALA A 109 -18.76 21.34 -10.96
N ARG A 110 -18.31 20.15 -10.54
CA ARG A 110 -17.83 19.10 -11.44
C ARG A 110 -18.96 18.56 -12.33
N LYS A 111 -20.18 18.41 -11.78
CA LYS A 111 -21.36 18.02 -12.56
C LYS A 111 -21.66 19.03 -13.66
N ARG A 112 -21.68 20.33 -13.33
CA ARG A 112 -21.90 21.41 -14.30
C ARG A 112 -20.83 21.42 -15.40
N GLN A 113 -19.56 21.28 -15.02
CA GLN A 113 -18.45 21.17 -15.96
C GLN A 113 -18.64 19.97 -16.90
N LEU A 114 -18.95 18.79 -16.36
CA LEU A 114 -19.17 17.59 -17.17
C LEU A 114 -20.38 17.70 -18.11
N LEU A 115 -21.42 18.45 -17.72
CA LEU A 115 -22.55 18.72 -18.60
C LEU A 115 -22.16 19.66 -19.74
N ALA A 116 -21.44 20.74 -19.44
CA ALA A 116 -20.92 21.65 -20.45
C ALA A 116 -19.96 20.94 -21.43
N ASP A 117 -19.04 20.14 -20.90
CA ASP A 117 -18.10 19.35 -21.71
C ASP A 117 -18.83 18.35 -22.63
N ARG A 118 -19.93 17.75 -22.16
CA ARG A 118 -20.77 16.86 -22.98
C ARG A 118 -21.51 17.61 -24.07
N GLN A 119 -22.07 18.79 -23.76
CA GLN A 119 -22.75 19.63 -24.75
C GLN A 119 -21.76 20.09 -25.84
N LEU A 120 -20.60 20.61 -25.45
CA LEU A 120 -19.54 21.02 -26.36
C LEU A 120 -19.10 19.87 -27.29
N ARG A 121 -19.00 18.65 -26.75
CA ARG A 121 -18.65 17.46 -27.55
C ARG A 121 -19.72 17.16 -28.61
N LEU A 122 -20.99 17.20 -28.23
CA LEU A 122 -22.10 16.96 -29.16
C LEU A 122 -22.16 18.02 -30.26
N GLU A 123 -21.97 19.29 -29.91
CA GLU A 123 -21.90 20.39 -30.87
C GLU A 123 -20.74 20.21 -31.85
N GLY A 124 -19.56 19.84 -31.35
CA GLY A 124 -18.40 19.53 -32.18
C GLY A 124 -18.62 18.32 -33.11
N GLU A 125 -19.37 17.31 -32.66
CA GLU A 125 -19.77 16.17 -33.50
C GLU A 125 -20.79 16.57 -34.58
N GLN A 126 -21.74 17.45 -34.28
CA GLN A 126 -22.71 17.95 -35.27
C GLN A 126 -22.05 18.87 -36.31
N GLN A 127 -21.08 19.67 -35.90
CA GLN A 127 -20.31 20.54 -36.81
C GLN A 127 -19.33 19.76 -37.67
N ARG A 128 -18.94 18.54 -37.27
CA ARG A 128 -18.12 17.67 -38.10
C ARG A 128 -18.91 17.19 -39.30
N ILE A 129 -18.55 17.72 -40.47
CA ILE A 129 -19.17 17.42 -41.77
C ILE A 129 -19.08 15.93 -42.12
N THR A 130 -18.02 15.24 -41.67
CA THR A 130 -17.81 13.81 -41.95
C THR A 130 -17.44 13.05 -40.68
N VAL A 131 -18.34 12.20 -40.20
CA VAL A 131 -17.99 11.14 -39.26
C VAL A 131 -17.41 9.99 -40.08
N VAL A 132 -16.13 9.69 -39.89
CA VAL A 132 -15.48 8.58 -40.60
C VAL A 132 -15.96 7.28 -39.98
N ASP A 133 -16.87 6.57 -40.65
CA ASP A 133 -17.16 5.18 -40.32
C ASP A 133 -16.09 4.29 -40.96
N GLY A 134 -15.25 3.70 -40.11
CA GLY A 134 -14.21 2.77 -40.55
C GLY A 134 -14.78 1.58 -41.32
N LYS A 135 -15.99 1.12 -41.00
CA LYS A 135 -16.64 0.01 -41.71
C LYS A 135 -16.97 0.41 -43.15
N GLU A 136 -17.61 1.56 -43.34
CA GLU A 136 -17.95 2.04 -44.69
C GLU A 136 -16.70 2.37 -45.50
N THR A 137 -15.68 2.94 -44.87
CA THR A 137 -14.39 3.21 -45.50
C THR A 137 -13.74 1.92 -46.01
N ILE A 138 -13.76 0.85 -45.20
CA ILE A 138 -13.27 -0.48 -45.58
C ILE A 138 -14.12 -1.07 -46.71
N LEU A 139 -15.45 -1.02 -46.63
CA LEU A 139 -16.33 -1.52 -47.69
C LEU A 139 -16.14 -0.78 -49.01
N HIS A 140 -15.99 0.54 -48.96
CA HIS A 140 -15.67 1.37 -50.11
C HIS A 140 -14.31 1.01 -50.71
N ALA A 141 -13.29 0.80 -49.87
CA ALA A 141 -11.96 0.38 -50.31
C ALA A 141 -11.98 -1.01 -50.97
N ILE A 142 -12.70 -1.99 -50.42
CA ILE A 142 -12.87 -3.33 -51.02
C ILE A 142 -13.51 -3.23 -52.41
N ARG A 143 -14.48 -2.33 -52.58
CA ARG A 143 -15.20 -2.15 -53.85
C ARG A 143 -14.38 -1.41 -54.92
N THR A 144 -13.57 -0.44 -54.50
CA THR A 144 -12.82 0.45 -55.41
C THR A 144 -11.42 -0.05 -55.74
N LEU A 145 -10.79 -0.82 -54.85
CA LEU A 145 -9.45 -1.36 -55.03
C LEU A 145 -9.51 -2.86 -55.34
N PRO A 146 -9.33 -3.28 -56.61
CA PRO A 146 -9.42 -4.68 -56.99
C PRO A 146 -8.35 -5.58 -56.33
N ALA A 147 -7.22 -5.02 -55.91
CA ALA A 147 -6.18 -5.76 -55.16
C ALA A 147 -6.65 -6.24 -53.77
N LEU A 148 -7.61 -5.53 -53.15
CA LEU A 148 -8.22 -5.93 -51.87
C LEU A 148 -9.36 -6.94 -52.07
N SER A 149 -10.06 -6.91 -53.20
CA SER A 149 -11.13 -7.87 -53.50
C SER A 149 -10.61 -9.18 -54.10
N GLN A 150 -9.51 -9.14 -54.86
CA GLN A 150 -8.89 -10.31 -55.50
C GLN A 150 -8.16 -11.22 -54.52
N ASN A 151 -7.65 -10.66 -53.42
CA ASN A 151 -6.96 -11.42 -52.38
C ASN A 151 -7.88 -11.74 -51.20
N LEU A 152 -9.12 -12.16 -51.48
CA LEU A 152 -9.96 -12.86 -50.50
C LEU A 152 -9.47 -14.31 -50.27
N HIS A 153 -8.17 -14.51 -50.14
CA HIS A 153 -7.65 -15.64 -49.37
C HIS A 153 -7.78 -15.28 -47.89
N VAL A 154 -9.04 -15.19 -47.47
CA VAL A 154 -9.34 -15.32 -46.05
C VAL A 154 -9.03 -16.78 -45.76
N HIS A 155 -7.96 -17.03 -44.99
CA HIS A 155 -7.91 -18.21 -44.14
C HIS A 155 -9.03 -18.10 -43.09
N ALA A 156 -10.30 -18.11 -43.53
CA ALA A 156 -11.48 -18.08 -42.69
C ALA A 156 -11.78 -19.45 -42.07
N ALA A 157 -10.99 -20.48 -42.40
CA ALA A 157 -11.27 -21.82 -41.94
C ALA A 157 -9.99 -22.66 -41.85
N GLN A 158 -9.02 -22.29 -41.02
CA GLN A 158 -8.07 -23.28 -40.50
C GLN A 158 -7.28 -22.90 -39.25
N GLU A 159 -7.75 -21.98 -38.42
CA GLU A 159 -7.30 -21.96 -37.03
C GLU A 159 -8.53 -21.94 -36.11
N LYS A 160 -9.13 -23.13 -35.95
CA LYS A 160 -9.60 -23.54 -34.62
C LYS A 160 -8.37 -23.73 -33.71
N GLY A 161 -7.57 -22.69 -33.56
CA GLY A 161 -6.72 -22.56 -32.40
C GLY A 161 -7.69 -22.34 -31.26
N ALA A 162 -7.97 -23.40 -30.51
CA ALA A 162 -8.64 -23.28 -29.23
C ALA A 162 -7.84 -22.24 -28.44
N VAL A 163 -8.38 -21.02 -28.34
CA VAL A 163 -7.92 -20.05 -27.36
C VAL A 163 -8.32 -20.68 -26.05
N LYS A 164 -7.40 -21.44 -25.45
CA LYS A 164 -7.50 -21.78 -24.05
C LYS A 164 -7.60 -20.44 -23.34
N GLU A 165 -8.74 -20.17 -22.73
CA GLU A 165 -8.80 -19.27 -21.59
C GLU A 165 -7.90 -19.88 -20.50
N ALA A 166 -6.59 -19.70 -20.66
CA ALA A 166 -5.73 -19.67 -19.51
C ALA A 166 -6.14 -18.40 -18.78
N ALA A 167 -7.00 -18.56 -17.78
CA ALA A 167 -7.12 -17.62 -16.68
C ALA A 167 -5.73 -17.54 -16.00
N ALA A 168 -4.81 -16.83 -16.65
CA ALA A 168 -3.57 -16.40 -16.05
C ALA A 168 -3.99 -15.36 -15.01
N ARG A 169 -4.16 -15.82 -13.77
CA ARG A 169 -3.97 -14.97 -12.61
C ARG A 169 -2.62 -14.31 -12.81
N SER A 170 -2.64 -13.03 -13.18
CA SER A 170 -1.45 -12.21 -13.30
C SER A 170 -0.71 -12.28 -11.97
N ARG A 171 0.41 -13.02 -11.94
CA ARG A 171 1.43 -12.78 -10.94
C ARG A 171 1.98 -11.40 -11.27
N GLY A 172 1.60 -10.43 -10.43
CA GLY A 172 1.97 -9.03 -10.58
C GLY A 172 3.47 -8.88 -10.82
N ILE A 173 3.81 -8.27 -11.95
CA ILE A 173 5.12 -7.73 -12.21
C ILE A 173 5.37 -6.66 -11.15
N ALA A 174 6.29 -6.94 -10.25
CA ALA A 174 6.77 -5.97 -9.28
C ALA A 174 7.46 -4.82 -10.05
N ARG A 175 6.81 -3.66 -10.10
CA ARG A 175 7.47 -2.42 -10.49
C ARG A 175 8.58 -2.11 -9.48
N PRO A 176 9.76 -1.63 -9.92
CA PRO A 176 10.80 -1.18 -9.01
C PRO A 176 10.26 0.00 -8.20
N ARG A 177 10.32 -0.15 -6.86
CA ARG A 177 9.93 0.92 -5.93
C ARG A 177 10.95 2.04 -6.03
N ARG A 178 10.51 3.22 -6.46
CA ARG A 178 11.11 4.49 -6.03
C ARG A 178 10.51 4.87 -4.68
#